data_AF-A0A498GAY8-F1
#
_entry.id   AF-A0A498GAY8-F1
#
_cell.length_a   1.000
_cell.length_b   1.000
_cell.length_c   1.000
_cell.angle_alpha   90.00
_cell.angle_beta   90.00
_cell.angle_gamma   90.00
#
_symmetry.space_group_name_H-M   'P 1'
#
loop_
_entity.id
_entity.type
_entity.pdbx_description
1 polymer ?
#
loop_
_entity_poly.entity_id
_entity_poly.type
_entity_poly.pdbx_seq_one_letter_code
_entity_poly.pdbx_strand_id
1 'polypeptide(L)'
;MGAYINYRLAEPSQAQKANDWLEDQSETSELKPLEFGQPIHFWDEVDIRIEETKDTGVPDFHEVGEGQLKVSCLQVGEEGAHIKSLWVSLFEKLHAHEQFDVEVLSDSCGLNNHYFTPEQLASITDDGNALTGGAVEEFQRILSEAN
;
A
#
# COMPACT_ATOMS: atom_id res chain seq x y z
N MET A 1 -10.53 15.56 -2.13
CA MET A 1 -10.03 14.56 -3.08
C MET A 1 -8.74 14.02 -2.47
N GLY A 2 -8.68 12.73 -2.17
CA GLY A 2 -7.49 12.11 -1.53
C GLY A 2 -6.54 11.55 -2.58
N ALA A 3 -5.26 11.41 -2.23
CA ALA A 3 -4.29 10.66 -3.01
C ALA A 3 -3.99 9.33 -2.32
N TYR A 4 -3.87 8.26 -3.12
CA TYR A 4 -3.83 6.89 -2.63
C TYR A 4 -2.80 6.05 -3.37
N ILE A 5 -2.20 5.10 -2.66
CA ILE A 5 -1.47 3.95 -3.23
C ILE A 5 -2.42 2.77 -3.19
N ASN A 6 -2.73 2.21 -4.35
CA ASN A 6 -3.49 0.97 -4.50
C ASN A 6 -2.50 -0.16 -4.76
N TYR A 7 -2.72 -1.30 -4.10
CA TYR A 7 -1.88 -2.48 -4.20
C TYR A 7 -2.76 -3.72 -4.09
N ARG A 8 -2.24 -4.88 -4.46
CA ARG A 8 -2.95 -6.15 -4.34
C ARG A 8 -2.00 -7.33 -4.24
N LEU A 9 -2.52 -8.49 -3.83
CA LEU A 9 -1.85 -9.77 -3.98
C LEU A 9 -2.14 -10.36 -5.35
N ALA A 10 -1.12 -10.90 -6.03
CA ALA A 10 -1.31 -11.65 -7.27
C ALA A 10 -2.12 -12.94 -7.04
N GLU A 11 -2.06 -13.50 -5.83
CA GLU A 11 -2.92 -14.59 -5.35
C GLU A 11 -3.85 -14.08 -4.22
N PRO A 12 -5.07 -13.61 -4.56
CA PRO A 12 -6.04 -13.09 -3.61
C PRO A 12 -6.34 -13.99 -2.40
N SER A 13 -6.31 -15.32 -2.59
CA SER A 13 -6.63 -16.26 -1.50
C SER A 13 -5.64 -16.22 -0.33
N GLN A 14 -4.50 -15.53 -0.48
CA GLN A 14 -3.53 -15.33 0.58
C GLN A 14 -3.80 -14.11 1.48
N ALA A 15 -4.82 -13.29 1.19
CA ALA A 15 -5.09 -12.03 1.91
C ALA A 15 -5.06 -12.18 3.44
N GLN A 16 -5.86 -13.11 3.99
CA GLN A 16 -5.88 -13.36 5.44
C GLN A 16 -4.49 -13.69 6.00
N LYS A 17 -3.74 -14.55 5.30
CA LYS A 17 -2.41 -14.97 5.75
C LYS A 17 -1.40 -13.82 5.69
N ALA A 18 -1.50 -12.96 4.68
CA ALA A 18 -0.69 -11.76 4.58
C ALA A 18 -1.01 -10.78 5.72
N ASN A 19 -2.29 -10.59 6.03
CA ASN A 19 -2.73 -9.75 7.16
C ASN A 19 -2.23 -10.31 8.49
N ASP A 20 -2.39 -11.61 8.75
CA ASP A 20 -1.90 -12.24 9.98
C ASP A 20 -0.38 -12.02 10.16
N TRP A 21 0.38 -12.13 9.07
CA TRP A 21 1.82 -11.88 9.09
C TRP A 21 2.17 -10.39 9.26
N LEU A 22 1.40 -9.49 8.64
CA LEU A 22 1.56 -8.04 8.79
C LEU A 22 1.29 -7.58 10.22
N GLU A 23 0.34 -8.22 10.90
CA GLU A 23 -0.05 -7.93 12.27
C GLU A 23 1.09 -8.14 13.27
N ASP A 24 1.96 -9.10 12.99
CA ASP A 24 3.14 -9.45 13.79
C ASP A 24 4.36 -8.54 13.52
N GLN A 25 4.29 -7.64 12.53
CA GLN A 25 5.40 -6.73 12.21
C GLN A 25 5.50 -5.59 13.23
N SER A 26 6.75 -5.25 13.62
CA SER A 26 7.02 -4.12 14.52
C SER A 26 6.49 -2.81 13.97
N GLU A 27 6.63 -2.58 12.65
CA GLU A 27 6.18 -1.38 11.97
C GLU A 27 4.66 -1.21 12.04
N THR A 28 3.91 -2.31 11.93
CA THR A 28 2.44 -2.30 12.10
C THR A 28 2.05 -1.91 13.52
N SER A 29 2.77 -2.41 14.52
CA SER A 29 2.56 -2.02 15.92
C SER A 29 2.90 -0.55 16.18
N GLU A 30 3.91 -0.01 15.49
CA GLU A 30 4.31 1.39 15.56
C GLU A 30 3.35 2.32 14.80
N LEU A 31 2.73 1.87 13.71
CA LEU A 31 1.74 2.64 12.94
C LEU A 31 0.43 2.85 13.70
N LYS A 32 -0.10 1.80 14.33
CA LYS A 32 -1.42 1.79 15.02
C LYS A 32 -1.69 2.99 15.96
N PRO A 33 -0.75 3.47 16.78
CA PRO A 33 -1.00 4.61 17.67
C PRO A 33 -0.88 6.00 17.01
N LEU A 34 -0.38 6.12 15.78
CA LEU A 34 -0.16 7.40 15.10
C LEU A 34 -1.47 7.94 14.51
N GLU A 35 -1.70 9.27 14.55
CA GLU A 35 -2.97 9.90 14.14
C GLU A 35 -3.38 9.54 12.69
N PHE A 36 -2.39 9.40 11.81
CA PHE A 36 -2.56 9.03 10.40
C PHE A 36 -1.86 7.72 10.03
N GLY A 37 -1.40 6.95 11.03
CA GLY A 37 -0.70 5.68 10.83
C GLY A 37 -1.65 4.57 10.43
N GLN A 38 -1.97 4.49 9.13
CA GLN A 38 -2.76 3.39 8.57
C GLN A 38 -1.87 2.15 8.41
N PRO A 39 -2.17 1.00 9.03
CA PRO A 39 -1.50 -0.26 8.72
C PRO A 39 -1.71 -0.68 7.25
N ILE A 40 -0.76 -1.41 6.69
CA ILE A 40 -0.99 -2.12 5.41
C ILE A 40 -1.98 -3.25 5.70
N HIS A 41 -2.99 -3.38 4.85
CA HIS A 41 -4.07 -4.36 5.01
C HIS A 41 -4.63 -4.75 3.64
N PHE A 42 -4.78 -6.05 3.42
CA PHE A 42 -5.44 -6.60 2.24
C PHE A 42 -6.86 -6.99 2.59
N TRP A 43 -7.86 -6.59 1.79
CA TRP A 43 -9.24 -6.99 2.03
C TRP A 43 -9.37 -8.51 1.95
N ASP A 44 -9.94 -9.13 2.96
CA ASP A 44 -10.24 -10.56 2.96
C ASP A 44 -11.75 -10.84 2.87
N GLU A 45 -12.13 -12.12 2.85
CA GLU A 45 -13.55 -12.49 2.80
C GLU A 45 -14.36 -12.00 4.00
N VAL A 46 -13.73 -11.86 5.17
CA VAL A 46 -14.39 -11.38 6.38
C VAL A 46 -14.67 -9.89 6.26
N ASP A 47 -13.71 -9.11 5.79
CA ASP A 47 -13.89 -7.67 5.52
C ASP A 47 -15.04 -7.42 4.56
N ILE A 48 -15.07 -8.14 3.43
CA ILE A 48 -16.14 -8.00 2.43
C ILE A 48 -17.50 -8.30 3.04
N ARG A 49 -17.63 -9.40 3.80
CA ARG A 49 -18.90 -9.75 4.46
C ARG A 49 -19.33 -8.68 5.46
N ILE A 50 -18.38 -8.06 6.17
CA ILE A 50 -18.68 -6.96 7.10
C ILE A 50 -19.19 -5.75 6.31
N GLU A 51 -18.52 -5.35 5.22
CA GLU A 51 -18.96 -4.24 4.37
C GLU A 51 -20.35 -4.48 3.75
N GLU A 52 -20.61 -5.69 3.25
CA GLU A 52 -21.93 -6.07 2.70
C GLU A 52 -23.06 -5.98 3.74
N THR A 53 -22.75 -6.12 5.03
CA THR A 53 -23.74 -5.99 6.11
C THR A 53 -24.00 -4.55 6.53
N LYS A 54 -23.20 -3.58 6.07
CA LYS A 54 -23.43 -2.16 6.39
C LYS A 54 -24.60 -1.65 5.57
N ASP A 55 -25.65 -1.20 6.27
CA ASP A 55 -26.89 -0.65 5.70
C ASP A 55 -26.71 0.77 5.09
N THR A 56 -25.46 1.14 4.77
CA THR A 56 -25.07 2.44 4.21
C THR A 56 -24.58 2.22 2.79
N GLY A 57 -25.07 3.04 1.85
CA GLY A 57 -25.03 2.79 0.41
C GLY A 57 -23.64 2.50 -0.19
N VAL A 58 -23.69 1.75 -1.30
CA VAL A 58 -22.62 1.29 -2.20
C VAL A 58 -21.33 0.91 -1.44
N PRO A 59 -21.11 -0.38 -1.17
CA PRO A 59 -19.84 -0.86 -0.65
C PRO A 59 -18.69 -0.23 -1.44
N ASP A 60 -17.66 0.27 -0.76
CA ASP A 60 -16.41 0.61 -1.43
C ASP A 60 -15.85 -0.73 -1.93
N PHE A 61 -16.13 -1.06 -3.19
CA PHE A 61 -15.81 -2.39 -3.73
C PHE A 61 -14.31 -2.50 -3.90
N HIS A 62 -13.67 -3.15 -2.93
CA HIS A 62 -12.31 -3.65 -3.06
C HIS A 62 -12.43 -5.17 -3.20
N GLU A 63 -11.75 -5.74 -4.18
CA GLU A 63 -11.72 -7.20 -4.34
C GLU A 63 -10.86 -7.84 -3.24
N VAL A 64 -11.08 -9.13 -2.97
CA VAL A 64 -10.21 -9.86 -2.04
C VAL A 64 -8.76 -9.73 -2.51
N GLY A 65 -7.86 -9.48 -1.57
CA GLY A 65 -6.44 -9.30 -1.84
C GLY A 65 -6.07 -7.91 -2.34
N GLU A 66 -7.01 -6.99 -2.57
CA GLU A 66 -6.70 -5.59 -2.83
C GLU A 66 -6.44 -4.82 -1.54
N GLY A 67 -5.77 -3.69 -1.65
CA GLY A 67 -5.31 -2.86 -0.55
C GLY A 67 -5.19 -1.39 -0.97
N GLN A 68 -5.36 -0.46 -0.03
CA GLN A 68 -5.23 0.97 -0.30
C GLN A 68 -4.61 1.72 0.89
N LEU A 69 -3.65 2.60 0.62
CA LEU A 69 -3.07 3.54 1.59
C LEU A 69 -3.38 4.97 1.18
N LYS A 70 -3.93 5.77 2.08
CA LYS A 70 -4.19 7.19 1.83
C LYS A 70 -2.96 8.02 2.16
N VAL A 71 -2.28 8.55 1.15
CA VAL A 71 -1.02 9.30 1.35
C VAL A 71 -1.26 10.79 1.57
N SER A 72 -2.39 11.32 1.10
CA SER A 72 -2.70 12.76 1.20
C SER A 72 -3.02 13.25 2.61
N CYS A 73 -3.24 12.36 3.59
CA CYS A 73 -3.41 12.75 4.99
C CYS A 73 -2.08 12.96 5.72
N LEU A 74 -0.96 12.50 5.13
CA LEU A 74 0.34 12.66 5.74
C LEU A 74 0.79 14.11 5.64
N GLN A 75 0.79 14.80 6.78
CA GLN A 75 1.26 16.18 6.87
C GLN A 75 2.76 16.26 6.55
N VAL A 76 3.18 17.44 6.08
CA VAL A 76 4.61 17.76 5.99
C VAL A 76 5.15 17.93 7.41
N GLY A 77 5.93 16.98 7.90
CA GLY A 77 6.45 16.98 9.27
C GLY A 77 7.12 15.65 9.65
N GLU A 78 7.68 15.59 10.86
CA GLU A 78 8.42 14.42 11.36
C GLU A 78 7.53 13.17 11.43
N GLU A 79 6.29 13.28 11.92
CA GLU A 79 5.37 12.15 11.98
C GLU A 79 5.02 11.60 10.59
N GLY A 80 4.73 12.49 9.62
CA GLY A 80 4.46 12.08 8.25
C GLY A 80 5.66 11.40 7.59
N ALA A 81 6.89 11.87 7.87
CA ALA A 81 8.11 11.21 7.40
C ALA A 81 8.32 9.84 8.06
N HIS A 82 8.02 9.72 9.36
CA HIS A 82 8.09 8.47 10.09
C HIS A 82 7.09 7.43 9.56
N ILE A 83 5.82 7.80 9.35
CA ILE A 83 4.80 6.92 8.77
C ILE A 83 5.23 6.40 7.39
N LYS A 84 5.74 7.29 6.52
CA LYS A 84 6.26 6.88 5.19
C LYS A 84 7.39 5.88 5.32
N SER A 85 8.31 6.09 6.27
CA SER A 85 9.41 5.16 6.52
C SER A 85 8.91 3.78 6.96
N LEU A 86 7.87 3.72 7.81
CA LEU A 86 7.28 2.46 8.26
C LEU A 86 6.58 1.73 7.09
N TRP A 87 5.84 2.46 6.25
CA TRP A 87 5.23 1.88 5.04
C TRP A 87 6.27 1.34 4.06
N VAL A 88 7.32 2.10 3.78
CA VAL A 88 8.42 1.67 2.91
C VAL A 88 9.02 0.35 3.43
N SER A 89 9.32 0.28 4.73
CA SER A 89 9.87 -0.94 5.33
C SER A 89 8.92 -2.13 5.26
N LEU A 90 7.62 -1.93 5.44
CA LEU A 90 6.63 -3.00 5.30
C LEU A 90 6.54 -3.50 3.85
N PHE A 91 6.55 -2.62 2.85
CA PHE A 91 6.58 -3.03 1.44
C PHE A 91 7.86 -3.81 1.11
N GLU A 92 9.03 -3.36 1.55
CA GLU A 92 10.29 -4.09 1.36
C GLU A 92 10.22 -5.51 1.95
N LYS A 93 9.65 -5.66 3.15
CA LYS A 93 9.48 -6.98 3.76
C LYS A 93 8.44 -7.84 3.03
N LEU A 94 7.36 -7.25 2.53
CA LEU A 94 6.36 -7.94 1.72
C LEU A 94 6.99 -8.47 0.43
N HIS A 95 7.73 -7.63 -0.30
CA HIS A 95 8.44 -8.01 -1.53
C HIS A 95 9.51 -9.09 -1.29
N ALA A 96 10.18 -9.04 -0.14
CA ALA A 96 11.15 -10.06 0.25
C ALA A 96 10.50 -11.37 0.74
N HIS A 97 9.18 -11.40 0.98
CA HIS A 97 8.51 -12.58 1.53
C HIS A 97 8.21 -13.60 0.43
N GLU A 98 8.80 -14.79 0.51
CA GLU A 98 8.71 -15.84 -0.54
C GLU A 98 7.29 -16.29 -0.90
N GLN A 99 6.30 -16.01 -0.04
CA GLN A 99 4.93 -16.48 -0.23
C GLN A 99 3.97 -15.40 -0.73
N PHE A 100 4.30 -14.12 -0.61
CA PHE A 100 3.38 -13.02 -0.93
C PHE A 100 3.89 -12.31 -2.17
N ASP A 101 3.18 -12.47 -3.28
CA ASP A 101 3.46 -11.74 -4.52
C ASP A 101 2.59 -10.49 -4.52
N VAL A 102 3.18 -9.35 -4.16
CA VAL A 102 2.48 -8.06 -4.01
C VAL A 102 2.69 -7.22 -5.27
N GLU A 103 1.58 -6.79 -5.85
CA GLU A 103 1.55 -5.87 -6.98
C GLU A 103 1.13 -4.48 -6.52
N VAL A 104 1.77 -3.45 -7.05
CA VAL A 104 1.44 -2.04 -6.83
C VAL A 104 0.84 -1.47 -8.11
N LEU A 105 -0.35 -0.88 -8.03
CA LEU A 105 -1.04 -0.39 -9.23
C LEU A 105 -0.45 0.94 -9.67
N SER A 106 0.03 0.99 -10.91
CA SER A 106 0.72 2.14 -11.51
C SER A 106 -0.17 3.38 -11.69
N ASP A 107 -1.50 3.23 -11.68
CA ASP A 107 -2.46 4.33 -11.74
C ASP A 107 -2.73 4.99 -10.37
N SER A 108 -2.05 4.52 -9.32
CA SER A 108 -2.06 5.09 -7.99
C SER A 108 -1.56 6.55 -7.99
N CYS A 109 -2.48 7.49 -7.75
CA CYS A 109 -2.14 8.91 -7.70
C CYS A 109 -1.24 9.30 -6.51
N GLY A 110 -1.03 8.40 -5.54
CA GLY A 110 -0.08 8.54 -4.44
C GLY A 110 1.37 8.18 -4.81
N LEU A 111 1.60 7.48 -5.93
CA LEU A 111 2.92 7.07 -6.42
C LEU A 111 3.60 8.20 -7.21
N ASN A 112 3.97 9.28 -6.53
CA ASN A 112 4.70 10.37 -7.16
C ASN A 112 5.61 11.13 -6.19
N ASN A 113 6.47 11.98 -6.76
CA ASN A 113 7.48 12.76 -6.04
C ASN A 113 6.91 13.84 -5.11
N HIS A 114 5.58 14.07 -5.10
CA HIS A 114 4.95 14.95 -4.12
C HIS A 114 4.83 14.27 -2.76
N TYR A 115 4.65 12.94 -2.73
CA TYR A 115 4.41 12.19 -1.50
C TYR A 115 5.64 11.41 -1.04
N PHE A 116 6.43 10.86 -1.96
CA PHE A 116 7.57 10.02 -1.63
C PHE A 116 8.82 10.48 -2.38
N THR A 117 9.99 10.22 -1.82
CA THR A 117 11.24 10.39 -2.59
C THR A 117 11.35 9.28 -3.64
N PRO A 118 12.17 9.47 -4.68
CA PRO A 118 12.43 8.44 -5.68
C PRO A 118 12.90 7.11 -5.08
N GLU A 119 13.74 7.15 -4.04
CA GLU A 119 14.22 5.95 -3.35
C GLU A 119 13.09 5.24 -2.61
N GLN A 120 12.19 5.99 -1.96
CA GLN A 120 11.02 5.41 -1.29
C GLN A 120 10.06 4.79 -2.31
N LEU A 121 9.87 5.44 -3.46
CA LEU A 121 9.06 4.92 -4.56
C LEU A 121 9.66 3.62 -5.12
N ALA A 122 10.98 3.57 -5.30
CA ALA A 122 11.69 2.35 -5.71
C ALA A 122 11.47 1.22 -4.70
N SER A 123 11.67 1.47 -3.40
CA SER A 123 11.42 0.45 -2.36
C SER A 123 9.97 -0.02 -2.31
N ILE A 124 8.98 0.88 -2.42
CA ILE A 124 7.56 0.52 -2.44
C ILE A 124 7.22 -0.36 -3.64
N THR A 125 7.90 -0.17 -4.77
CA THR A 125 7.58 -0.82 -6.04
C THR A 125 8.54 -1.94 -6.44
N ASP A 126 9.46 -2.32 -5.55
CA ASP A 126 10.57 -3.25 -5.82
C ASP A 126 11.34 -2.87 -7.10
N ASP A 127 11.90 -1.65 -7.12
CA ASP A 127 12.54 -1.05 -8.30
C ASP A 127 11.65 -1.03 -9.56
N GLY A 128 10.33 -1.02 -9.36
CA GLY A 128 9.32 -1.06 -10.40
C GLY A 128 8.93 -2.46 -10.88
N ASN A 129 9.52 -3.53 -10.33
CA ASN A 129 9.17 -4.92 -10.68
C ASN A 129 7.77 -5.31 -10.21
N ALA A 130 7.31 -4.74 -9.09
CA ALA A 130 5.98 -4.98 -8.54
C ALA A 130 4.88 -4.16 -9.23
N LEU A 131 5.21 -3.30 -10.21
CA LEU A 131 4.21 -2.43 -10.83
C LEU A 131 3.34 -3.15 -11.85
N THR A 132 2.02 -2.98 -11.73
CA THR A 132 1.06 -3.46 -12.71
C THR A 132 0.09 -2.36 -13.17
N GLY A 133 -0.60 -2.59 -14.29
CA GLY A 133 -1.57 -1.64 -14.86
C GLY A 133 -1.05 -0.84 -16.06
N GLY A 134 -1.77 0.21 -16.43
CA GLY A 134 -1.58 0.92 -17.71
C GLY A 134 -0.55 2.05 -17.71
N ALA A 135 -0.04 2.46 -16.54
CA ALA A 135 0.83 3.63 -16.39
C ALA A 135 2.28 3.28 -16.00
N VAL A 136 2.68 2.00 -16.14
CA VAL A 136 4.01 1.52 -15.75
C VAL A 136 5.14 2.29 -16.45
N GLU A 137 5.00 2.55 -17.76
CA GLU A 137 6.02 3.29 -18.53
C GLU A 137 6.20 4.73 -18.03
N GLU A 138 5.12 5.40 -17.61
CA GLU A 138 5.19 6.76 -17.08
C GLU A 138 5.90 6.77 -15.72
N PHE A 139 5.59 5.80 -14.86
CA PHE A 139 6.24 5.69 -13.56
C PHE A 139 7.74 5.34 -13.67
N GLN A 140 8.11 4.45 -14.60
CA GLN A 140 9.53 4.15 -14.86
C GLN A 140 10.31 5.39 -15.28
N ARG A 141 9.68 6.33 -16.00
CA ARG A 141 10.32 7.61 -16.32
C ARG A 141 10.57 8.44 -15.06
N ILE A 142 9.63 8.51 -14.13
CA ILE A 142 9.79 9.19 -12.83
C ILE A 142 10.99 8.63 -12.06
N LEU A 143 11.14 7.30 -12.00
CA LEU A 143 12.30 6.66 -11.35
C LEU A 143 13.61 6.97 -12.08
N SER A 144 13.60 7.03 -13.41
CA SER A 144 14.81 7.27 -14.21
C SER A 144 15.28 8.73 -14.21
N GLU A 145 14.37 9.70 -14.11
CA GLU A 145 14.66 11.14 -14.14
C GLU A 145 15.13 11.67 -12.77
N ALA A 146 15.04 10.85 -11.72
CA ALA A 146 15.50 11.13 -10.37
C ALA A 146 16.99 10.80 -10.13
N ASN A 147 17.62 10.02 -11.01
CA ASN A 147 19.04 9.65 -11.00
C ASN A 147 19.87 10.54 -11.94
#